data_AF-A0A9R1I1X0-F1
#
_entry.id   AF-A0A9R1I1X0-F1
#
_cell.length_a   1.000
_cell.length_b   1.000
_cell.length_c   1.000
_cell.angle_alpha   90.00
_cell.angle_beta   90.00
_cell.angle_gamma   90.00
#
_symmetry.space_group_name_H-M   'P 1'
#
loop_
_entity.id
_entity.type
_entity.pdbx_description
1 polymer ?
#
loop_
_entity_poly.entity_id
_entity_poly.type
_entity_poly.pdbx_seq_one_letter_code
_entity_poly.pdbx_strand_id
1 'polypeptide(L)'
;MAGCWLLLVIMAFLLPAASATPCHPDDLHALRGFAGELGGGGALLRAAWSGASCCGWEGVGCDSSSGRVTVLRLPWRGLTGHIPGASLAGLVWLEELFLGSNHFEGVLPDELFGLVRLRKLSLASNELTGELSPRLGELTHLTLLDLSANLFFGPLPDVFGDLTSLEHLAMHSNGFSGFLPPSLSSLSSVRELNLRNNSMSGPIARVSFSDMPHLASLDFSTNSLTGWLPTSLAGCGELKSLNLANNILVGTIPSWIGEFDNLWYLSLSNNSFVGEVPKSLLGLKGLATAGSSSGMVFINMPSFVNHERRALDEQPNTITGTNNTVRSGRNNTMSGNDNIVMSGDSNAVSGSFNTLVCGNNNILSGDHHVVSGSNHIVTNSFNKVTGCTNNVSGSNHTVSGSNNTVTGSSNTVSGNNHVVSGSNRVVTGD
;
A
#
# COMPACT_ATOMS: atom_id res chain seq x y z
N MET A 1 -47.90 -58.70 21.04
CA MET A 1 -46.94 -59.76 21.40
C MET A 1 -45.61 -59.37 20.77
N ALA A 2 -44.75 -58.67 21.51
CA ALA A 2 -43.74 -59.23 22.43
C ALA A 2 -42.58 -59.90 21.67
N GLY A 3 -41.35 -59.41 21.86
CA GLY A 3 -40.15 -60.15 21.46
C GLY A 3 -38.91 -59.32 21.11
N CYS A 4 -38.39 -58.57 22.07
CA CYS A 4 -36.97 -58.18 22.11
C CYS A 4 -36.14 -59.44 22.41
N TRP A 5 -35.06 -59.75 21.67
CA TRP A 5 -33.80 -60.34 22.20
C TRP A 5 -32.62 -60.03 21.27
N LEU A 6 -31.60 -59.45 21.91
CA LEU A 6 -30.24 -59.18 21.47
C LEU A 6 -29.51 -60.47 20.98
N LEU A 7 -28.58 -60.34 20.03
CA LEU A 7 -27.24 -60.93 20.18
C LEU A 7 -26.21 -60.28 19.23
N LEU A 8 -25.23 -59.64 19.86
CA LEU A 8 -24.00 -59.10 19.28
C LEU A 8 -23.17 -60.18 18.59
N VAL A 9 -22.57 -59.83 17.45
CA VAL A 9 -21.14 -60.11 17.18
C VAL A 9 -20.55 -58.91 16.43
N ILE A 10 -19.99 -57.96 17.17
CA ILE A 10 -19.07 -56.95 16.62
C ILE A 10 -17.69 -57.59 16.66
N MET A 11 -17.17 -57.98 15.49
CA MET A 11 -15.73 -58.21 15.33
C MET A 11 -15.05 -56.84 15.37
N ALA A 12 -14.60 -56.45 16.56
CA ALA A 12 -13.71 -55.34 16.74
C ALA A 12 -12.36 -55.69 16.12
N PHE A 13 -12.06 -55.15 14.94
CA PHE A 13 -10.67 -54.90 14.58
C PHE A 13 -10.15 -53.84 15.55
N LEU A 14 -9.44 -54.30 16.58
CA LEU A 14 -8.56 -53.46 17.39
C LEU A 14 -7.45 -52.94 16.48
N LEU A 15 -7.72 -51.84 15.77
CA LEU A 15 -6.65 -50.91 15.45
C LEU A 15 -6.11 -50.42 16.79
N PRO A 16 -4.79 -50.42 17.03
CA PRO A 16 -4.26 -49.76 18.21
C PRO A 16 -4.76 -48.31 18.15
N ALA A 17 -5.43 -47.86 19.20
CA ALA A 17 -5.70 -46.44 19.37
C ALA A 17 -4.37 -45.74 19.16
N ALA A 18 -4.24 -44.95 18.10
CA ALA A 18 -3.06 -44.13 17.89
C ALA A 18 -2.84 -43.40 19.20
N SER A 19 -1.73 -43.71 19.88
CA SER A 19 -1.42 -43.09 21.16
C SER A 19 -1.40 -41.59 20.90
N ALA A 20 -2.43 -40.88 21.38
CA ALA A 20 -2.52 -39.44 21.20
C ALA A 20 -1.22 -38.86 21.74
N THR A 21 -0.45 -38.18 20.88
CA THR A 21 0.82 -37.60 21.27
C THR A 21 0.56 -36.75 22.52
N PRO A 22 1.22 -37.06 23.66
CA PRO A 22 0.98 -36.35 24.89
C PRO A 22 1.39 -34.90 24.70
N CYS A 23 0.53 -33.98 25.15
CA CYS A 23 0.82 -32.55 25.08
C CYS A 23 2.00 -32.20 25.98
N HIS A 24 2.88 -31.32 25.50
CA HIS A 24 3.97 -30.84 26.32
C HIS A 24 3.44 -30.10 27.56
N PRO A 25 3.97 -30.36 28.78
CA PRO A 25 3.44 -29.77 30.01
C PRO A 25 3.40 -28.24 30.03
N ASP A 26 4.43 -27.58 29.48
CA ASP A 26 4.50 -26.12 29.40
C ASP A 26 3.38 -25.55 28.52
N ASP A 27 3.12 -26.19 27.36
CA ASP A 27 2.07 -25.74 26.44
C ASP A 27 0.69 -26.01 27.03
N LEU A 28 0.52 -27.13 27.75
CA LEU A 28 -0.71 -27.42 28.50
C LEU A 28 -0.99 -26.34 29.55
N HIS A 29 0.05 -25.89 30.26
CA HIS A 29 -0.07 -24.82 31.24
C HIS A 29 -0.42 -23.49 30.57
N ALA A 30 0.29 -23.15 29.49
CA ALA A 30 0.07 -21.95 28.69
C ALA A 30 -1.37 -21.88 28.13
N LEU A 31 -1.88 -22.97 27.54
CA LEU A 31 -3.24 -23.03 27.01
C LEU A 31 -4.30 -22.90 28.12
N ARG A 32 -4.07 -23.49 29.30
CA ARG A 32 -4.97 -23.33 30.44
C ARG A 32 -4.98 -21.90 30.98
N GLY A 33 -3.82 -21.26 31.05
CA GLY A 33 -3.70 -19.83 31.38
C GLY A 33 -4.44 -18.97 30.36
N PHE A 34 -4.20 -19.21 29.08
CA PHE A 34 -4.85 -18.54 27.97
C PHE A 34 -6.38 -18.62 28.09
N ALA A 35 -6.95 -19.83 28.21
CA ALA A 35 -8.39 -19.98 28.38
C ALA A 35 -8.91 -19.44 29.74
N GLY A 36 -8.06 -19.43 30.78
CA GLY A 36 -8.34 -18.90 32.11
C GLY A 36 -8.64 -17.41 32.14
N GLU A 37 -7.92 -16.64 31.34
CA GLU A 37 -8.00 -15.18 31.30
C GLU A 37 -9.15 -14.65 30.42
N LEU A 38 -9.74 -15.50 29.56
CA LEU A 38 -10.76 -15.08 28.60
C LEU A 38 -12.18 -15.05 29.16
N GLY A 39 -12.90 -14.00 28.77
CA GLY A 39 -14.34 -13.85 28.97
C GLY A 39 -15.17 -14.44 27.82
N GLY A 40 -16.49 -14.30 27.94
CA GLY A 40 -17.46 -14.78 26.96
C GLY A 40 -17.30 -16.27 26.65
N GLY A 41 -16.98 -16.58 25.38
CA GLY A 41 -16.69 -17.92 24.89
C GLY A 41 -15.56 -18.65 25.62
N GLY A 42 -14.72 -17.94 26.37
CA GLY A 42 -13.67 -18.53 27.21
C GLY A 42 -14.22 -19.55 28.22
N ALA A 43 -15.45 -19.38 28.71
CA ALA A 43 -16.08 -20.35 29.60
C ALA A 43 -16.34 -21.71 28.91
N LEU A 44 -16.79 -21.67 27.65
CA LEU A 44 -16.98 -22.87 26.83
C LEU A 44 -15.64 -23.50 26.48
N LEU A 45 -14.63 -22.68 26.19
CA LEU A 45 -13.28 -23.15 25.91
C LEU A 45 -12.69 -23.92 27.10
N ARG A 46 -12.80 -23.37 28.32
CA ARG A 46 -12.36 -24.04 29.56
C ARG A 46 -13.10 -25.35 29.83
N ALA A 47 -14.38 -25.43 29.47
CA ALA A 47 -15.15 -26.66 29.61
C ALA A 47 -14.72 -27.73 28.59
N ALA A 48 -14.44 -27.33 27.35
CA ALA A 48 -14.00 -28.23 26.28
C ALA A 48 -12.55 -28.71 26.47
N TRP A 49 -11.67 -27.81 26.90
CA TRP A 49 -10.24 -28.06 27.12
C TRP A 49 -10.00 -28.77 28.46
N SER A 50 -10.33 -30.07 28.48
CA SER A 50 -10.24 -30.92 29.67
C SER A 50 -9.20 -32.03 29.51
N GLY A 51 -8.67 -32.53 30.65
CA GLY A 51 -7.65 -33.58 30.66
C GLY A 51 -6.23 -33.06 30.39
N ALA A 52 -5.29 -33.99 30.13
CA ALA A 52 -3.86 -33.71 29.95
C ALA A 52 -3.40 -33.75 28.48
N SER A 53 -4.23 -34.20 27.54
CA SER A 53 -3.89 -34.32 26.12
C SER A 53 -4.40 -33.12 25.33
N CYS A 54 -3.71 -31.98 25.45
CA CYS A 54 -4.11 -30.75 24.75
C CYS A 54 -4.06 -30.86 23.23
N CYS A 55 -3.29 -31.79 22.67
CA CYS A 55 -3.17 -31.97 21.22
C CYS A 55 -4.45 -32.52 20.57
N GLY A 56 -5.42 -32.99 21.36
CA GLY A 56 -6.77 -33.34 20.91
C GLY A 56 -7.79 -32.25 21.20
N TRP A 57 -7.40 -31.11 21.77
CA TRP A 57 -8.31 -30.02 22.06
C TRP A 57 -8.72 -29.29 20.80
N GLU A 58 -9.95 -28.82 20.81
CA GLU A 58 -10.49 -28.05 19.70
C GLU A 58 -9.64 -26.81 19.43
N GLY A 59 -9.23 -26.65 18.17
CA GLY A 59 -8.41 -25.54 17.71
C GLY A 59 -6.91 -25.69 18.00
N VAL A 60 -6.47 -26.72 18.73
CA VAL A 60 -5.06 -26.96 19.06
C VAL A 60 -4.47 -27.99 18.09
N GLY A 61 -3.34 -27.65 17.47
CA GLY A 61 -2.53 -28.57 16.70
C GLY A 61 -1.13 -28.66 17.29
N CYS A 62 -0.59 -29.89 17.33
CA CYS A 62 0.73 -30.16 17.86
C CYS A 62 1.66 -30.76 16.81
N ASP A 63 2.96 -30.54 16.98
CA ASP A 63 3.98 -31.36 16.34
C ASP A 63 3.87 -32.82 16.82
N SER A 64 3.77 -33.73 15.85
CA SER A 64 3.54 -35.16 16.10
C SER A 64 4.66 -35.84 16.89
N SER A 65 5.89 -35.30 16.82
CA SER A 65 7.07 -35.91 17.43
C SER A 65 7.34 -35.42 18.85
N SER A 66 7.13 -34.14 19.11
CA SER A 66 7.46 -33.47 20.37
C SER A 66 6.25 -33.20 21.27
N GLY A 67 5.03 -33.28 20.73
CA GLY A 67 3.82 -32.89 21.44
C GLY A 67 3.72 -31.39 21.74
N ARG A 68 4.60 -30.58 21.10
CA ARG A 68 4.60 -29.13 21.22
C ARG A 68 3.47 -28.51 20.39
N VAL A 69 2.80 -27.50 20.92
CA VAL A 69 1.73 -26.79 20.21
C VAL A 69 2.33 -25.89 19.13
N THR A 70 1.93 -26.15 17.89
CA THR A 70 2.36 -25.39 16.71
C THR A 70 1.22 -24.60 16.09
N VAL A 71 -0.03 -24.96 16.39
CA VAL A 71 -1.22 -24.32 15.82
C VAL A 71 -2.22 -24.02 16.93
N LEU A 72 -2.72 -22.78 16.96
CA LEU A 72 -3.86 -22.36 17.75
C LEU A 72 -4.86 -21.62 16.87
N ARG A 73 -6.01 -22.24 16.60
CA ARG A 73 -7.07 -21.73 15.71
C ARG A 73 -8.40 -21.71 16.44
N LEU A 74 -8.81 -20.53 16.89
CA LEU A 74 -10.05 -20.32 17.63
C LEU A 74 -10.93 -19.21 17.02
N PRO A 75 -11.25 -19.24 15.71
CA PRO A 75 -12.12 -18.23 15.13
C PRO A 75 -13.58 -18.47 15.53
N TRP A 76 -14.39 -17.39 15.57
CA TRP A 76 -15.83 -17.45 15.81
C TRP A 76 -16.24 -18.09 17.15
N ARG A 77 -15.44 -17.88 18.18
CA ARG A 77 -15.67 -18.46 19.51
C ARG A 77 -16.34 -17.51 20.49
N GLY A 78 -16.57 -16.27 20.10
CA GLY A 78 -17.10 -15.24 20.99
C GLY A 78 -16.17 -15.01 22.19
N LEU A 79 -14.86 -15.20 22.01
CA LEU A 79 -13.85 -14.90 23.03
C LEU A 79 -13.83 -13.39 23.26
N THR A 80 -13.81 -12.98 24.52
CA THR A 80 -13.79 -11.56 24.91
C THR A 80 -12.63 -11.27 25.87
N GLY A 81 -12.29 -10.00 26.00
CA GLY A 81 -11.18 -9.52 26.85
C GLY A 81 -9.91 -9.29 26.03
N HIS A 82 -8.80 -9.06 26.72
CA HIS A 82 -7.51 -8.82 26.08
C HIS A 82 -6.87 -10.14 25.64
N ILE A 83 -6.01 -10.09 24.61
CA ILE A 83 -5.20 -11.25 24.23
C ILE A 83 -4.23 -11.58 25.38
N PRO A 84 -4.27 -12.78 25.99
CA PRO A 84 -3.41 -13.17 27.11
C PRO A 84 -1.93 -13.31 26.71
N GLY A 85 -1.19 -12.20 26.68
CA GLY A 85 0.20 -12.13 26.21
C GLY A 85 1.14 -13.07 26.96
N ALA A 86 1.12 -13.06 28.29
CA ALA A 86 1.97 -13.90 29.13
C ALA A 86 1.71 -15.40 28.91
N SER A 87 0.44 -15.79 28.76
CA SER A 87 0.05 -17.16 28.46
C SER A 87 0.46 -17.57 27.04
N LEU A 88 0.28 -16.69 26.04
CA LEU A 88 0.75 -16.94 24.67
C LEU A 88 2.27 -17.10 24.58
N ALA A 89 3.03 -16.34 25.37
CA ALA A 89 4.49 -16.43 25.42
C ALA A 89 5.00 -17.84 25.76
N GLY A 90 4.20 -18.64 26.47
CA GLY A 90 4.53 -20.02 26.79
C GLY A 90 4.49 -20.97 25.58
N LEU A 91 3.76 -20.62 24.52
CA LEU A 91 3.62 -21.42 23.29
C LEU A 91 4.77 -21.16 22.32
N VAL A 92 6.01 -21.40 22.76
CA VAL A 92 7.24 -21.00 22.03
C VAL A 92 7.50 -21.76 20.72
N TRP A 93 6.64 -22.72 20.37
CA TRP A 93 6.66 -23.46 19.10
C TRP A 93 5.53 -23.06 18.16
N LEU A 94 4.73 -22.06 18.52
CA LEU A 94 3.58 -21.63 17.75
C LEU A 94 4.02 -21.09 16.39
N GLU A 95 3.50 -21.71 15.33
CA GLU A 95 3.69 -21.32 13.94
C GLU A 95 2.45 -20.65 13.37
N GLU A 96 1.27 -21.00 13.89
CA GLU A 96 -0.01 -20.48 13.41
C GLU A 96 -0.91 -20.03 14.55
N LEU A 97 -1.29 -18.75 14.54
CA LEU A 97 -2.23 -18.17 15.48
C LEU A 97 -3.40 -17.52 14.73
N PHE A 98 -4.60 -18.10 14.87
CA PHE A 98 -5.83 -17.57 14.28
C PHE A 98 -6.86 -17.32 15.38
N LEU A 99 -7.08 -16.06 15.69
CA LEU A 99 -8.04 -15.59 16.69
C LEU A 99 -9.13 -14.68 16.07
N GLY A 100 -9.27 -14.72 14.74
CA GLY A 100 -10.18 -13.83 14.03
C GLY A 100 -11.67 -14.06 14.34
N SER A 101 -12.49 -13.03 14.12
CA SER A 101 -13.94 -13.06 14.34
C SER A 101 -14.31 -13.42 15.78
N ASN A 102 -13.70 -12.70 16.73
CA ASN A 102 -14.01 -12.72 18.15
C ASN A 102 -14.24 -11.27 18.63
N HIS A 103 -14.24 -11.04 19.95
CA HIS A 103 -14.37 -9.72 20.56
C HIS A 103 -13.13 -9.40 21.42
N PHE A 104 -11.94 -9.70 20.90
CA PHE A 104 -10.71 -9.31 21.57
C PHE A 104 -10.56 -7.79 21.54
N GLU A 105 -10.27 -7.21 22.70
CA GLU A 105 -10.11 -5.76 22.90
C GLU A 105 -8.68 -5.41 23.35
N GLY A 106 -8.39 -4.11 23.42
CA GLY A 106 -7.09 -3.59 23.87
C GLY A 106 -6.00 -3.67 22.81
N VAL A 107 -4.75 -3.54 23.23
CA VAL A 107 -3.58 -3.50 22.33
C VAL A 107 -2.99 -4.89 22.11
N LEU A 108 -2.20 -5.06 21.04
CA LEU A 108 -1.40 -6.27 20.87
C LEU A 108 -0.37 -6.38 22.00
N PRO A 109 -0.30 -7.52 22.73
CA PRO A 109 0.67 -7.69 23.80
C PRO A 109 2.08 -7.84 23.23
N ASP A 110 3.08 -7.23 23.87
CA ASP A 110 4.47 -7.24 23.45
C ASP A 110 5.08 -8.65 23.39
N GLU A 111 4.55 -9.58 24.18
CA GLU A 111 4.95 -10.98 24.20
C GLU A 111 4.63 -11.71 22.89
N LEU A 112 3.62 -11.27 22.13
CA LEU A 112 3.25 -11.85 20.84
C LEU A 112 4.43 -11.81 19.86
N PHE A 113 5.20 -10.72 19.87
CA PHE A 113 6.36 -10.53 19.00
C PHE A 113 7.53 -11.45 19.36
N GLY A 114 7.53 -12.05 20.56
CA GLY A 114 8.49 -13.07 20.98
C GLY A 114 8.25 -14.45 20.37
N LEU A 115 7.11 -14.67 19.71
CA LEU A 115 6.79 -15.93 19.02
C LEU A 115 7.44 -15.99 17.64
N VAL A 116 8.77 -15.96 17.61
CA VAL A 116 9.61 -15.82 16.40
C VAL A 116 9.48 -16.94 15.36
N ARG A 117 8.74 -18.01 15.69
CA ARG A 117 8.39 -19.12 14.78
C ARG A 117 7.08 -18.89 14.04
N LEU A 118 6.32 -17.85 14.38
CA LEU A 118 5.06 -17.54 13.71
C LEU A 118 5.26 -17.36 12.21
N ARG A 119 4.47 -18.12 11.46
CA ARG A 119 4.34 -18.07 10.00
C ARG A 119 3.00 -17.49 9.58
N LYS A 120 1.95 -17.69 10.37
CA LYS A 120 0.61 -17.18 10.07
C LYS A 120 0.00 -16.57 11.31
N LEU A 121 -0.33 -15.29 11.22
CA LEU A 121 -1.01 -14.54 12.26
C LEU A 121 -2.27 -13.90 11.69
N SER A 122 -3.43 -14.32 12.17
CA SER A 122 -4.72 -13.70 11.83
C SER A 122 -5.48 -13.32 13.09
N LEU A 123 -5.68 -12.03 13.26
CA LEU A 123 -6.43 -11.40 14.35
C LEU A 123 -7.63 -10.60 13.80
N ALA A 124 -8.02 -10.89 12.56
CA ALA A 124 -9.01 -10.13 11.83
C ALA A 124 -10.39 -10.08 12.51
N SER A 125 -11.17 -9.03 12.29
CA SER A 125 -12.53 -8.91 12.83
C SER A 125 -12.58 -9.07 14.35
N ASN A 126 -11.88 -8.19 15.06
CA ASN A 126 -11.92 -8.03 16.51
C ASN A 126 -12.07 -6.54 16.85
N GLU A 127 -11.93 -6.19 18.13
CA GLU A 127 -12.02 -4.82 18.65
C GLU A 127 -10.64 -4.33 19.13
N LEU A 128 -9.56 -4.87 18.54
CA LEU A 128 -8.17 -4.54 18.91
C LEU A 128 -7.83 -3.11 18.48
N THR A 129 -7.10 -2.39 19.32
CA THR A 129 -6.75 -0.99 19.13
C THR A 129 -5.25 -0.73 19.38
N GLY A 130 -4.86 0.54 19.37
CA GLY A 130 -3.47 0.98 19.54
C GLY A 130 -2.72 1.14 18.23
N GLU A 131 -1.46 1.59 18.36
CA GLU A 131 -0.52 1.69 17.25
C GLU A 131 0.20 0.35 17.04
N LEU A 132 0.62 0.08 15.80
CA LEU A 132 1.37 -1.13 15.49
C LEU A 132 2.83 -0.98 15.92
N SER A 133 3.27 -1.85 16.83
CA SER A 133 4.64 -1.83 17.35
C SER A 133 5.67 -2.13 16.25
N PRO A 134 6.83 -1.42 16.22
CA PRO A 134 7.95 -1.78 15.37
C PRO A 134 8.49 -3.20 15.62
N ARG A 135 8.20 -3.80 16.78
CA ARG A 135 8.56 -5.19 17.08
C ARG A 135 7.88 -6.21 16.17
N LEU A 136 6.90 -5.81 15.36
CA LEU A 136 6.38 -6.63 14.28
C LEU A 136 7.50 -7.17 13.36
N GLY A 137 8.57 -6.39 13.13
CA GLY A 137 9.73 -6.82 12.34
C GLY A 137 10.48 -8.04 12.92
N GLU A 138 10.28 -8.37 14.21
CA GLU A 138 10.89 -9.55 14.84
C GLU A 138 10.29 -10.87 14.31
N LEU A 139 9.07 -10.83 13.76
CA LEU A 139 8.35 -11.98 13.23
C LEU A 139 8.74 -12.30 11.77
N THR A 140 10.05 -12.42 11.53
CA THR A 140 10.68 -12.56 10.21
C THR A 140 10.22 -13.76 9.37
N HIS A 141 9.62 -14.78 9.99
CA HIS A 141 9.10 -15.97 9.31
C HIS A 141 7.63 -15.84 8.87
N LEU A 142 6.99 -14.69 9.09
CA LEU A 142 5.61 -14.48 8.69
C LEU A 142 5.45 -14.58 7.18
N THR A 143 4.50 -15.42 6.78
CA THR A 143 3.98 -15.59 5.42
C THR A 143 2.58 -15.00 5.27
N LEU A 144 1.83 -14.91 6.38
CA LEU A 144 0.49 -14.33 6.42
C LEU A 144 0.35 -13.45 7.66
N LEU A 145 0.00 -12.19 7.45
CA LEU A 145 -0.40 -11.24 8.48
C LEU A 145 -1.76 -10.64 8.12
N ASP A 146 -2.76 -10.93 8.94
CA ASP A 146 -4.12 -10.40 8.79
C ASP A 146 -4.59 -9.74 10.08
N LEU A 147 -4.60 -8.40 10.06
CA LEU A 147 -5.05 -7.52 11.12
C LEU A 147 -6.32 -6.75 10.71
N SER A 148 -6.98 -7.19 9.65
CA SER A 148 -8.11 -6.48 9.05
C SER A 148 -9.31 -6.36 9.97
N ALA A 149 -10.16 -5.34 9.74
CA ALA A 149 -11.39 -5.13 10.50
C ALA A 149 -11.16 -5.09 12.03
N ASN A 150 -10.32 -4.15 12.46
CA ASN A 150 -10.03 -3.83 13.86
C ASN A 150 -10.10 -2.30 14.05
N LEU A 151 -9.66 -1.81 15.20
CA LEU A 151 -9.61 -0.41 15.59
C LEU A 151 -8.16 0.11 15.74
N PHE A 152 -7.21 -0.46 15.01
CA PHE A 152 -5.82 0.01 15.00
C PHE A 152 -5.72 1.42 14.41
N PHE A 153 -4.79 2.24 14.90
CA PHE A 153 -4.60 3.62 14.43
C PHE A 153 -3.12 4.00 14.37
N GLY A 154 -2.84 5.24 13.97
CA GLY A 154 -1.46 5.75 13.86
C GLY A 154 -0.78 5.32 12.56
N PRO A 155 0.50 5.67 12.37
CA PRO A 155 1.25 5.32 11.18
C PRO A 155 1.62 3.83 11.12
N LEU A 156 1.77 3.29 9.91
CA LEU A 156 2.42 2.00 9.75
C LEU A 156 3.91 2.11 10.11
N PRO A 157 4.47 1.22 10.96
CA PRO A 157 5.89 1.22 11.28
C PRO A 157 6.74 0.83 10.06
N ASP A 158 7.93 1.40 9.95
CA ASP A 158 8.84 1.17 8.82
C ASP A 158 9.71 -0.08 9.04
N VAL A 159 9.06 -1.26 9.13
CA VAL A 159 9.68 -2.54 9.54
C VAL A 159 9.48 -3.68 8.54
N PHE A 160 8.81 -3.40 7.43
CA PHE A 160 8.51 -4.40 6.39
C PHE A 160 9.77 -4.88 5.65
N GLY A 161 10.91 -4.24 5.88
CA GLY A 161 12.23 -4.64 5.41
C GLY A 161 12.64 -6.03 5.87
N ASP A 162 12.22 -6.41 7.09
CA ASP A 162 12.59 -7.68 7.71
C ASP A 162 11.59 -8.81 7.38
N LEU A 163 10.40 -8.48 6.87
CA LEU A 163 9.30 -9.42 6.60
C LEU A 163 9.32 -9.97 5.17
N THR A 164 10.50 -10.33 4.67
CA THR A 164 10.72 -10.75 3.27
C THR A 164 9.99 -12.03 2.85
N SER A 165 9.57 -12.86 3.82
CA SER A 165 8.79 -14.09 3.59
C SER A 165 7.28 -13.82 3.46
N LEU A 166 6.82 -12.59 3.66
CA LEU A 166 5.41 -12.26 3.73
C LEU A 166 4.76 -12.37 2.34
N GLU A 167 3.76 -13.23 2.22
CA GLU A 167 3.00 -13.45 0.98
C GLU A 167 1.65 -12.71 1.01
N HIS A 168 1.02 -12.64 2.18
CA HIS A 168 -0.29 -12.01 2.37
C HIS A 168 -0.25 -10.99 3.50
N LEU A 169 -0.50 -9.72 3.17
CA LEU A 169 -0.63 -8.62 4.12
C LEU A 169 -2.01 -7.97 3.99
N ALA A 170 -2.86 -8.22 4.98
CA ALA A 170 -4.20 -7.64 5.09
C ALA A 170 -4.30 -6.76 6.35
N MET A 171 -4.48 -5.46 6.16
CA MET A 171 -4.66 -4.49 7.25
C MET A 171 -5.84 -3.55 6.97
N HIS A 172 -6.74 -3.96 6.07
CA HIS A 172 -7.87 -3.17 5.64
C HIS A 172 -8.90 -2.95 6.75
N SER A 173 -9.75 -1.93 6.60
CA SER A 173 -10.80 -1.60 7.57
C SER A 173 -10.26 -1.38 8.98
N ASN A 174 -9.33 -0.43 9.09
CA ASN A 174 -8.76 0.06 10.34
C ASN A 174 -8.70 1.60 10.31
N GLY A 175 -8.06 2.22 11.29
CA GLY A 175 -7.75 3.65 11.36
C GLY A 175 -6.29 3.99 11.05
N PHE A 176 -5.55 3.15 10.32
CA PHE A 176 -4.14 3.45 9.99
C PHE A 176 -4.04 4.76 9.20
N SER A 177 -3.03 5.56 9.49
CA SER A 177 -2.85 6.92 8.98
C SER A 177 -1.40 7.19 8.58
N GLY A 178 -1.06 8.44 8.25
CA GLY A 178 0.29 8.80 7.84
C GLY A 178 0.62 8.30 6.43
N PHE A 179 1.91 8.09 6.14
CA PHE A 179 2.39 7.73 4.81
C PHE A 179 2.65 6.23 4.68
N LEU A 180 2.64 5.72 3.45
CA LEU A 180 3.16 4.38 3.17
C LEU A 180 4.67 4.32 3.53
N PRO A 181 5.10 3.37 4.38
CA PRO A 181 6.50 3.21 4.73
C PRO A 181 7.30 2.71 3.52
N PRO A 182 8.47 3.30 3.21
CA PRO A 182 9.30 2.87 2.08
C PRO A 182 9.70 1.40 2.16
N SER A 183 9.87 0.85 3.37
CA SER A 183 10.23 -0.56 3.56
C SER A 183 9.23 -1.56 2.98
N LEU A 184 7.98 -1.16 2.67
CA LEU A 184 7.02 -2.00 1.94
C LEU A 184 7.56 -2.52 0.60
N SER A 185 8.49 -1.80 -0.04
CA SER A 185 9.13 -2.28 -1.27
C SER A 185 9.99 -3.53 -1.07
N SER A 186 10.33 -3.88 0.17
CA SER A 186 11.18 -5.03 0.48
C SER A 186 10.42 -6.36 0.55
N LEU A 187 9.09 -6.33 0.45
CA LEU A 187 8.24 -7.51 0.52
C LEU A 187 8.30 -8.33 -0.79
N SER A 188 9.46 -8.89 -1.11
CA SER A 188 9.73 -9.56 -2.38
C SER A 188 8.87 -10.79 -2.66
N SER A 189 8.34 -11.44 -1.61
CA SER A 189 7.46 -12.61 -1.71
C SER A 189 5.97 -12.24 -1.77
N VAL A 190 5.61 -10.95 -1.65
CA VAL A 190 4.21 -10.54 -1.49
C VAL A 190 3.38 -10.86 -2.73
N ARG A 191 2.21 -11.44 -2.49
CA ARG A 191 1.20 -11.77 -3.50
C ARG A 191 -0.05 -10.91 -3.32
N GLU A 192 -0.39 -10.59 -2.08
CA GLU A 192 -1.55 -9.79 -1.74
C GLU A 192 -1.19 -8.72 -0.73
N LEU A 193 -1.49 -7.47 -1.10
CA LEU A 193 -1.28 -6.30 -0.27
C LEU A 193 -2.57 -5.48 -0.20
N ASN A 194 -3.21 -5.47 0.97
CA ASN A 194 -4.52 -4.88 1.16
C ASN A 194 -4.53 -3.90 2.36
N LEU A 195 -4.56 -2.60 2.04
CA LEU A 195 -4.67 -1.49 2.99
C LEU A 195 -5.98 -0.71 2.82
N ARG A 196 -6.97 -1.30 2.15
CA ARG A 196 -8.26 -0.67 1.86
C ARG A 196 -8.93 -0.09 3.11
N ASN A 197 -9.68 0.98 2.97
CA ASN A 197 -10.53 1.52 4.03
C ASN A 197 -9.73 1.85 5.29
N ASN A 198 -8.78 2.76 5.14
CA ASN A 198 -7.95 3.34 6.19
C ASN A 198 -7.87 4.87 5.95
N SER A 199 -7.01 5.57 6.69
CA SER A 199 -6.70 6.99 6.54
C SER A 199 -5.27 7.23 6.00
N MET A 200 -4.74 6.30 5.19
CA MET A 200 -3.41 6.42 4.61
C MET A 200 -3.35 7.63 3.66
N SER A 201 -2.23 8.34 3.66
CA SER A 201 -2.07 9.62 2.96
C SER A 201 -0.73 9.72 2.23
N GLY A 202 -0.53 10.82 1.51
CA GLY A 202 0.71 11.13 0.80
C GLY A 202 0.93 10.32 -0.48
N PRO A 203 2.07 10.54 -1.16
CA PRO A 203 2.29 9.97 -2.49
C PRO A 203 2.44 8.45 -2.48
N ILE A 204 1.69 7.76 -3.34
CA ILE A 204 1.88 6.31 -3.56
C ILE A 204 3.29 5.97 -4.08
N ALA A 205 3.95 6.91 -4.76
CA ALA A 205 5.31 6.78 -5.28
C ALA A 205 6.41 6.67 -4.19
N ARG A 206 6.07 6.75 -2.91
CA ARG A 206 6.99 6.44 -1.80
C ARG A 206 7.40 4.97 -1.77
N VAL A 207 6.61 4.09 -2.38
CA VAL A 207 6.89 2.65 -2.47
C VAL A 207 7.33 2.32 -3.89
N SER A 208 8.48 1.65 -4.01
CA SER A 208 8.91 1.02 -5.26
C SER A 208 8.21 -0.33 -5.40
N PHE A 209 7.38 -0.49 -6.44
CA PHE A 209 6.70 -1.75 -6.73
C PHE A 209 7.53 -2.70 -7.62
N SER A 210 8.64 -2.22 -8.18
CA SER A 210 9.52 -3.01 -9.05
C SER A 210 10.13 -4.22 -8.33
N ASP A 211 10.23 -4.14 -7.01
CA ASP A 211 10.85 -5.15 -6.15
C ASP A 211 9.83 -6.16 -5.60
N MET A 212 8.57 -6.11 -6.08
CA MET A 212 7.47 -7.02 -5.72
C MET A 212 6.96 -7.78 -6.96
N PRO A 213 7.77 -8.68 -7.56
CA PRO A 213 7.45 -9.31 -8.85
C PRO A 213 6.26 -10.27 -8.77
N HIS A 214 5.97 -10.82 -7.58
CA HIS A 214 4.89 -11.78 -7.34
C HIS A 214 3.56 -11.12 -6.93
N LEU A 215 3.51 -9.78 -6.86
CA LEU A 215 2.32 -9.07 -6.43
C LEU A 215 1.17 -9.31 -7.42
N ALA A 216 0.15 -10.02 -6.95
CA ALA A 216 -1.02 -10.42 -7.73
C ALA A 216 -2.25 -9.56 -7.40
N SER A 217 -2.38 -9.06 -6.18
CA SER A 217 -3.51 -8.25 -5.74
C SER A 217 -3.05 -7.06 -4.91
N LEU A 218 -3.40 -5.86 -5.36
CA LEU A 218 -3.14 -4.61 -4.65
C LEU A 218 -4.45 -3.86 -4.43
N ASP A 219 -4.86 -3.69 -3.18
CA ASP A 219 -6.03 -2.89 -2.82
C ASP A 219 -5.69 -1.82 -1.79
N PHE A 220 -5.55 -0.59 -2.27
CA PHE A 220 -5.37 0.61 -1.44
C PHE A 220 -6.60 1.54 -1.51
N SER A 221 -7.75 1.02 -1.92
CA SER A 221 -8.95 1.84 -2.10
C SER A 221 -9.48 2.42 -0.79
N THR A 222 -10.23 3.51 -0.87
CA THR A 222 -10.82 4.19 0.30
C THR A 222 -9.74 4.61 1.30
N ASN A 223 -8.87 5.52 0.84
CA ASN A 223 -7.82 6.16 1.62
C ASN A 223 -7.71 7.64 1.17
N SER A 224 -6.69 8.35 1.63
CA SER A 224 -6.34 9.73 1.22
C SER A 224 -5.01 9.79 0.46
N LEU A 225 -4.64 8.73 -0.27
CA LEU A 225 -3.39 8.67 -1.03
C LEU A 225 -3.38 9.70 -2.16
N THR A 226 -2.22 10.30 -2.41
CA THR A 226 -2.02 11.38 -3.39
C THR A 226 -0.95 11.00 -4.42
N GLY A 227 -0.62 11.93 -5.31
CA GLY A 227 0.45 11.77 -6.29
C GLY A 227 0.03 10.98 -7.53
N TRP A 228 1.02 10.65 -8.34
CA TRP A 228 0.83 9.97 -9.63
C TRP A 228 0.95 8.47 -9.45
N LEU A 229 0.37 7.68 -10.37
CA LEU A 229 0.65 6.25 -10.43
C LEU A 229 2.14 6.04 -10.74
N PRO A 230 2.92 5.40 -9.86
CA PRO A 230 4.34 5.24 -10.05
C PRO A 230 4.62 4.22 -11.16
N THR A 231 5.59 4.53 -12.02
CA THR A 231 5.99 3.64 -13.12
C THR A 231 6.55 2.31 -12.62
N SER A 232 6.98 2.22 -11.36
CA SER A 232 7.42 0.98 -10.72
C SER A 232 6.32 -0.08 -10.64
N LEU A 233 5.04 0.30 -10.66
CA LEU A 233 3.93 -0.67 -10.72
C LEU A 233 3.96 -1.52 -12.00
N ALA A 234 4.55 -1.02 -13.09
CA ALA A 234 4.73 -1.78 -14.31
C ALA A 234 5.64 -3.02 -14.12
N GLY A 235 6.43 -3.07 -13.05
CA GLY A 235 7.24 -4.23 -12.69
C GLY A 235 6.45 -5.42 -12.10
N CYS A 236 5.19 -5.22 -11.68
CA CYS A 236 4.36 -6.26 -11.11
C CYS A 236 3.70 -7.13 -12.21
N GLY A 237 4.49 -7.95 -12.90
CA GLY A 237 4.02 -8.75 -14.04
C GLY A 237 2.94 -9.79 -13.70
N GLU A 238 2.83 -10.21 -12.44
CA GLU A 238 1.80 -11.15 -11.97
C GLU A 238 0.48 -10.47 -11.56
N LEU A 239 0.36 -9.14 -11.70
CA LEU A 239 -0.78 -8.38 -11.20
C LEU A 239 -2.10 -8.79 -11.88
N LYS A 240 -3.06 -9.18 -11.05
CA LYS A 240 -4.40 -9.65 -11.42
C LYS A 240 -5.50 -8.69 -11.01
N SER A 241 -5.31 -8.03 -9.86
CA SER A 241 -6.25 -7.06 -9.31
C SER A 241 -5.52 -5.79 -8.86
N LEU A 242 -5.98 -4.65 -9.36
CA LEU A 242 -5.50 -3.32 -8.96
C LEU A 242 -6.69 -2.43 -8.56
N ASN A 243 -6.82 -2.15 -7.27
CA ASN A 243 -7.86 -1.29 -6.74
C ASN A 243 -7.27 -0.09 -6.01
N LEU A 244 -7.39 1.09 -6.61
CA LEU A 244 -6.93 2.37 -6.07
C LEU A 244 -8.08 3.38 -5.94
N ALA A 245 -9.33 2.90 -6.00
CA ALA A 245 -10.51 3.75 -5.97
C ALA A 245 -10.64 4.57 -4.68
N ASN A 246 -11.38 5.68 -4.73
CA ASN A 246 -11.66 6.52 -3.56
C ASN A 246 -10.37 6.98 -2.87
N ASN A 247 -9.54 7.69 -3.63
CA ASN A 247 -8.31 8.32 -3.18
C ASN A 247 -8.22 9.73 -3.82
N ILE A 248 -7.07 10.38 -3.71
CA ILE A 248 -6.80 11.73 -4.25
C ILE A 248 -5.66 11.65 -5.27
N LEU A 249 -5.57 10.55 -6.03
CA LEU A 249 -4.53 10.35 -7.05
C LEU A 249 -4.77 11.31 -8.23
N VAL A 250 -3.68 11.80 -8.81
CA VAL A 250 -3.68 12.79 -9.90
C VAL A 250 -2.84 12.29 -11.09
N GLY A 251 -2.87 13.04 -12.20
CA GLY A 251 -2.12 12.72 -13.42
C GLY A 251 -3.00 11.99 -14.45
N THR A 252 -2.37 11.44 -15.47
CA THR A 252 -3.04 10.62 -16.49
C THR A 252 -3.01 9.14 -16.10
N ILE A 253 -3.93 8.36 -16.64
CA ILE A 253 -3.87 6.90 -16.54
C ILE A 253 -2.76 6.43 -17.49
N PRO A 254 -1.69 5.75 -17.01
CA PRO A 254 -0.58 5.36 -17.87
C PRO A 254 -0.95 4.21 -18.81
N SER A 255 -0.42 4.24 -20.04
CA SER A 255 -0.68 3.21 -21.04
C SER A 255 -0.13 1.83 -20.66
N TRP A 256 0.92 1.77 -19.85
CA TRP A 256 1.52 0.50 -19.39
C TRP A 256 0.56 -0.36 -18.57
N ILE A 257 -0.54 0.19 -18.02
CA ILE A 257 -1.57 -0.63 -17.37
C ILE A 257 -2.20 -1.61 -18.37
N GLY A 258 -2.34 -1.21 -19.63
CA GLY A 258 -2.84 -2.09 -20.69
C GLY A 258 -1.89 -3.23 -21.08
N GLU A 259 -0.63 -3.18 -20.62
CA GLU A 259 0.40 -4.20 -20.91
C GLU A 259 0.40 -5.35 -19.88
N PHE A 260 -0.38 -5.25 -18.78
CA PHE A 260 -0.50 -6.37 -17.85
C PHE A 260 -1.25 -7.54 -18.49
N ASP A 261 -0.58 -8.68 -18.62
CA ASP A 261 -1.16 -9.87 -19.24
C ASP A 261 -2.29 -10.49 -18.41
N ASN A 262 -2.23 -10.39 -17.08
CA ASN A 262 -3.12 -11.10 -16.16
C ASN A 262 -4.15 -10.22 -15.46
N LEU A 263 -4.14 -8.90 -15.69
CA LEU A 263 -5.02 -7.96 -14.99
C LEU A 263 -6.46 -8.13 -15.45
N TRP A 264 -7.33 -8.57 -14.54
CA TRP A 264 -8.76 -8.76 -14.78
C TRP A 264 -9.63 -7.81 -13.95
N TYR A 265 -9.09 -7.24 -12.87
CA TYR A 265 -9.76 -6.22 -12.07
C TYR A 265 -8.94 -4.93 -12.03
N LEU A 266 -9.53 -3.83 -12.47
CA LEU A 266 -8.95 -2.49 -12.38
C LEU A 266 -10.01 -1.51 -11.90
N SER A 267 -9.74 -0.84 -10.79
CA SER A 267 -10.59 0.24 -10.28
C SER A 267 -9.76 1.45 -9.90
N LEU A 268 -9.94 2.53 -10.67
CA LEU A 268 -9.33 3.85 -10.45
C LEU A 268 -10.39 4.91 -10.10
N SER A 269 -11.61 4.46 -9.79
CA SER A 269 -12.79 5.31 -9.59
C SER A 269 -12.61 6.33 -8.45
N ASN A 270 -13.35 7.44 -8.49
CA ASN A 270 -13.32 8.46 -7.44
C ASN A 270 -11.88 8.89 -7.05
N ASN A 271 -11.13 9.32 -8.05
CA ASN A 271 -9.80 9.95 -7.95
C ASN A 271 -9.82 11.27 -8.72
N SER A 272 -8.67 11.94 -8.81
CA SER A 272 -8.48 13.19 -9.55
C SER A 272 -7.68 13.02 -10.86
N PHE A 273 -7.77 11.83 -11.49
CA PHE A 273 -7.15 11.56 -12.79
C PHE A 273 -7.74 12.45 -13.91
N VAL A 274 -6.90 12.78 -14.90
CA VAL A 274 -7.23 13.64 -16.05
C VAL A 274 -6.74 13.02 -17.36
N GLY A 275 -7.10 13.61 -18.49
CA GLY A 275 -6.71 13.14 -19.82
C GLY A 275 -7.59 12.01 -20.35
N GLU A 276 -7.18 11.46 -21.48
CA GLU A 276 -7.89 10.35 -22.13
C GLU A 276 -7.57 9.00 -21.50
N VAL A 277 -8.53 8.08 -21.57
CA VAL A 277 -8.32 6.68 -21.22
C VAL A 277 -7.41 6.02 -22.29
N PRO A 278 -6.25 5.45 -21.93
CA PRO A 278 -5.36 4.82 -22.90
C PRO A 278 -6.04 3.71 -23.70
N LYS A 279 -5.85 3.72 -25.03
CA LYS A 279 -6.38 2.65 -25.91
C LYS A 279 -5.84 1.27 -25.56
N SER A 280 -4.66 1.18 -24.94
CA SER A 280 -4.10 -0.09 -24.46
C SER A 280 -5.00 -0.78 -23.43
N LEU A 281 -5.82 -0.04 -22.67
CA LEU A 281 -6.79 -0.62 -21.74
C LEU A 281 -7.91 -1.40 -22.44
N LEU A 282 -8.21 -1.07 -23.70
CA LEU A 282 -9.17 -1.84 -24.51
C LEU A 282 -8.63 -3.23 -24.87
N GLY A 283 -7.30 -3.42 -24.79
CA GLY A 283 -6.59 -4.64 -25.14
C GLY A 283 -6.18 -5.50 -23.95
N LEU A 284 -6.67 -5.21 -22.73
CA LEU A 284 -6.33 -5.98 -21.52
C LEU A 284 -6.64 -7.48 -21.71
N LYS A 285 -5.57 -8.29 -21.77
CA LYS A 285 -5.66 -9.72 -22.12
C LYS A 285 -6.34 -10.56 -21.04
N GLY A 286 -6.12 -10.20 -19.77
CA GLY A 286 -6.73 -10.89 -18.62
C GLY A 286 -8.26 -10.83 -18.58
N LEU A 287 -8.89 -9.89 -19.30
CA LEU A 287 -10.35 -9.78 -19.41
C LEU A 287 -10.96 -10.83 -20.35
N ALA A 288 -10.20 -11.36 -21.32
CA ALA A 288 -10.72 -12.32 -22.30
C ALA A 288 -10.92 -13.73 -21.71
N THR A 289 -10.28 -14.03 -20.57
CA THR A 289 -10.24 -15.37 -19.96
C THR A 289 -11.32 -15.65 -18.91
N ALA A 290 -12.12 -14.67 -18.50
CA ALA A 290 -13.14 -14.85 -17.46
C ALA A 290 -14.50 -15.30 -18.02
N GLY A 291 -14.54 -16.52 -18.57
CA GLY A 291 -15.78 -17.19 -18.96
C GLY A 291 -16.57 -17.68 -17.75
N SER A 292 -17.34 -16.81 -17.09
CA SER A 292 -18.58 -17.08 -16.35
C SER A 292 -19.00 -15.81 -15.59
N SER A 293 -20.21 -15.34 -15.90
CA SER A 293 -20.79 -14.06 -15.53
C SER A 293 -20.88 -13.77 -14.02
N SER A 294 -20.29 -12.64 -13.61
CA SER A 294 -20.94 -11.60 -12.78
C SER A 294 -20.14 -10.30 -12.87
N GLY A 295 -20.59 -9.42 -13.77
CA GLY A 295 -20.09 -8.05 -13.90
C GLY A 295 -18.76 -7.96 -14.65
N MET A 296 -18.73 -7.35 -15.83
CA MET A 296 -18.23 -5.97 -15.81
C MET A 296 -18.54 -5.30 -14.46
N VAL A 297 -17.50 -5.19 -13.65
CA VAL A 297 -17.40 -4.08 -12.73
C VAL A 297 -16.46 -3.05 -13.38
N PHE A 298 -16.91 -2.51 -14.51
CA PHE A 298 -16.80 -1.07 -14.69
C PHE A 298 -17.82 -0.36 -13.78
N ILE A 299 -17.93 -0.70 -12.48
CA ILE A 299 -18.67 0.19 -11.56
C ILE A 299 -17.76 1.38 -11.31
N ASN A 300 -18.03 2.42 -12.08
CA ASN A 300 -17.31 3.69 -12.07
C ASN A 300 -15.87 3.61 -12.64
N MET A 301 -15.64 3.17 -13.89
CA MET A 301 -14.82 4.09 -14.68
C MET A 301 -15.61 5.39 -14.62
N PRO A 302 -15.07 6.47 -14.02
CA PRO A 302 -15.87 7.65 -13.83
C PRO A 302 -16.53 7.94 -15.17
N SER A 303 -17.85 8.12 -15.18
CA SER A 303 -18.55 8.83 -16.26
C SER A 303 -18.11 10.31 -16.30
N PHE A 304 -16.83 10.55 -16.00
CA PHE A 304 -16.15 11.80 -15.76
C PHE A 304 -14.64 11.57 -16.05
N VAL A 305 -14.24 11.59 -17.32
CA VAL A 305 -13.41 12.74 -17.72
C VAL A 305 -14.27 13.92 -17.35
N ASN A 306 -13.86 14.72 -16.36
CA ASN A 306 -14.64 15.81 -15.80
C ASN A 306 -14.94 16.85 -16.91
N HIS A 307 -15.90 16.57 -17.80
CA HIS A 307 -16.35 17.48 -18.86
C HIS A 307 -17.04 18.71 -18.23
N GLU A 308 -17.36 18.67 -16.93
CA GLU A 308 -18.06 19.73 -16.19
C GLU A 308 -17.20 20.46 -15.14
N ARG A 309 -15.90 20.18 -15.02
CA ARG A 309 -14.97 21.22 -14.52
C ARG A 309 -14.31 21.84 -15.72
N ARG A 310 -14.98 22.84 -16.31
CA ARG A 310 -14.52 23.69 -17.43
C ARG A 310 -13.11 23.30 -17.87
N ALA A 311 -13.06 22.29 -18.73
CA ALA A 311 -11.87 21.99 -19.49
C ALA A 311 -11.50 23.31 -20.17
N LEU A 312 -10.40 23.92 -19.74
CA LEU A 312 -9.79 25.08 -20.38
C LEU A 312 -9.06 24.63 -21.65
N ASP A 313 -9.62 23.61 -22.28
CA ASP A 313 -9.09 22.92 -23.43
C ASP A 313 -9.68 23.70 -24.61
N GLU A 314 -8.81 24.52 -25.21
CA GLU A 314 -8.96 25.18 -26.52
C GLU A 314 -9.30 26.69 -26.57
N GLN A 315 -8.90 27.50 -25.58
CA GLN A 315 -8.63 28.95 -25.81
C GLN A 315 -7.46 29.45 -24.94
N PRO A 316 -6.73 30.51 -25.34
CA PRO A 316 -5.71 31.12 -24.48
C PRO A 316 -6.37 31.66 -23.20
N ASN A 317 -5.99 31.12 -22.04
CA ASN A 317 -6.58 31.53 -20.76
C ASN A 317 -5.73 32.60 -20.08
N THR A 318 -6.38 33.59 -19.47
CA THR A 318 -5.72 34.57 -18.60
C THR A 318 -6.03 34.24 -17.13
N ILE A 319 -5.01 33.78 -16.40
CA ILE A 319 -5.09 33.44 -14.98
C ILE A 319 -4.37 34.52 -14.16
N THR A 320 -5.03 35.05 -13.14
CA THR A 320 -4.43 36.01 -12.21
C THR A 320 -4.64 35.59 -10.75
N GLY A 321 -3.70 35.97 -9.87
CA GLY A 321 -3.80 35.73 -8.41
C GLY A 321 -2.85 34.65 -7.88
N THR A 322 -3.18 34.08 -6.74
CA THR A 322 -2.31 33.15 -6.00
C THR A 322 -2.93 31.76 -5.86
N ASN A 323 -2.12 30.69 -5.82
CA ASN A 323 -2.57 29.30 -5.64
C ASN A 323 -3.48 28.76 -6.76
N ASN A 324 -3.32 29.24 -8.00
CA ASN A 324 -4.06 28.70 -9.14
C ASN A 324 -3.32 27.51 -9.75
N THR A 325 -4.05 26.53 -10.30
CA THR A 325 -3.45 25.37 -10.99
C THR A 325 -4.02 25.23 -12.41
N VAL A 326 -3.15 25.33 -13.41
CA VAL A 326 -3.41 25.01 -14.82
C VAL A 326 -2.97 23.56 -15.06
N ARG A 327 -3.91 22.70 -15.48
CA ARG A 327 -3.67 21.26 -15.65
C ARG A 327 -2.97 20.91 -16.96
N SER A 328 -3.44 21.46 -18.07
CA SER A 328 -2.77 21.43 -19.38
C SER A 328 -3.21 22.62 -20.24
N GLY A 329 -2.41 23.04 -21.22
CA GLY A 329 -2.87 23.99 -22.23
C GLY A 329 -1.74 24.68 -22.99
N ARG A 330 -2.10 25.32 -24.11
CA ARG A 330 -1.19 26.10 -24.95
C ARG A 330 -1.62 27.57 -24.98
N ASN A 331 -0.67 28.50 -25.02
CA ASN A 331 -0.93 29.96 -25.12
C ASN A 331 -1.65 30.58 -23.91
N ASN A 332 -1.48 30.05 -22.69
CA ASN A 332 -2.05 30.67 -21.50
C ASN A 332 -1.18 31.85 -21.03
N THR A 333 -1.81 32.87 -20.44
CA THR A 333 -1.16 33.96 -19.71
C THR A 333 -1.47 33.85 -18.22
N MET A 334 -0.45 33.82 -17.38
CA MET A 334 -0.54 33.66 -15.94
C MET A 334 0.20 34.80 -15.24
N SER A 335 -0.43 35.41 -14.24
CA SER A 335 0.21 36.44 -13.42
C SER A 335 -0.15 36.32 -11.94
N GLY A 336 0.86 36.31 -11.07
CA GLY A 336 0.70 36.24 -9.62
C GLY A 336 1.63 35.20 -9.00
N ASN A 337 1.31 34.76 -7.77
CA ASN A 337 2.24 33.96 -6.98
C ASN A 337 1.77 32.51 -6.75
N ASP A 338 2.67 31.58 -6.48
CA ASP A 338 2.33 30.21 -6.05
C ASP A 338 1.38 29.46 -7.00
N ASN A 339 1.42 29.77 -8.29
CA ASN A 339 0.59 29.13 -9.29
C ASN A 339 1.33 27.93 -9.91
N ILE A 340 0.58 26.90 -10.31
CA ILE A 340 1.13 25.66 -10.86
C ILE A 340 0.63 25.48 -12.29
N VAL A 341 1.53 25.25 -13.24
CA VAL A 341 1.22 24.77 -14.59
C VAL A 341 1.76 23.34 -14.70
N MET A 342 0.86 22.35 -14.68
CA MET A 342 1.24 20.93 -14.60
C MET A 342 1.76 20.40 -15.94
N SER A 343 1.21 20.87 -17.06
CA SER A 343 1.68 20.57 -18.42
C SER A 343 1.29 21.72 -19.35
N GLY A 344 2.07 22.02 -20.39
CA GLY A 344 1.61 22.95 -21.42
C GLY A 344 2.72 23.66 -22.20
N ASP A 345 2.40 24.02 -23.44
CA ASP A 345 3.35 24.67 -24.34
C ASP A 345 3.04 26.18 -24.51
N SER A 346 4.03 26.99 -24.85
CA SER A 346 3.80 28.38 -25.28
C SER A 346 3.03 29.26 -24.28
N ASN A 347 3.14 28.99 -22.98
CA ASN A 347 2.51 29.77 -21.92
C ASN A 347 3.41 30.94 -21.47
N ALA A 348 2.81 32.07 -21.13
CA ALA A 348 3.46 33.21 -20.50
C ALA A 348 3.12 33.23 -19.00
N VAL A 349 4.12 33.10 -18.12
CA VAL A 349 3.97 33.06 -16.67
C VAL A 349 4.74 34.22 -16.05
N SER A 350 4.12 35.02 -15.19
CA SER A 350 4.78 36.10 -14.46
C SER A 350 4.43 36.12 -12.97
N GLY A 351 5.32 36.65 -12.14
CA GLY A 351 5.13 36.79 -10.69
C GLY A 351 6.20 36.07 -9.89
N SER A 352 5.85 35.37 -8.80
CA SER A 352 6.84 34.65 -7.98
C SER A 352 6.39 33.26 -7.58
N PHE A 353 7.32 32.34 -7.32
CA PHE A 353 7.02 31.00 -6.78
C PHE A 353 6.10 30.11 -7.65
N ASN A 354 5.92 30.46 -8.92
CA ASN A 354 5.14 29.62 -9.84
C ASN A 354 5.92 28.36 -10.25
N THR A 355 5.24 27.22 -10.33
CA THR A 355 5.83 25.93 -10.72
C THR A 355 5.29 25.47 -12.07
N LEU A 356 6.17 25.28 -13.05
CA LEU A 356 5.88 24.70 -14.35
C LEU A 356 6.56 23.33 -14.46
N VAL A 357 5.76 22.27 -14.50
CA VAL A 357 6.26 20.89 -14.34
C VAL A 357 6.71 20.25 -15.66
N CYS A 358 6.04 20.55 -16.79
CA CYS A 358 6.34 19.94 -18.08
C CYS A 358 5.81 20.77 -19.26
N GLY A 359 6.58 20.88 -20.35
CA GLY A 359 6.11 21.46 -21.61
C GLY A 359 7.24 22.09 -22.44
N ASN A 360 6.87 22.78 -23.52
CA ASN A 360 7.83 23.42 -24.42
C ASN A 360 7.52 24.90 -24.68
N ASN A 361 8.52 25.70 -25.00
CA ASN A 361 8.33 27.07 -25.51
C ASN A 361 7.63 28.06 -24.56
N ASN A 362 7.62 27.78 -23.25
CA ASN A 362 7.05 28.68 -22.25
C ASN A 362 7.98 29.87 -21.95
N ILE A 363 7.39 31.03 -21.66
CA ILE A 363 8.07 32.27 -21.26
C ILE A 363 7.73 32.54 -19.79
N LEU A 364 8.75 32.64 -18.94
CA LEU A 364 8.60 32.88 -17.51
C LEU A 364 9.38 34.12 -17.10
N SER A 365 8.69 35.08 -16.51
CA SER A 365 9.28 36.33 -16.01
C SER A 365 8.94 36.54 -14.54
N GLY A 366 9.94 36.37 -13.68
CA GLY A 366 9.76 36.57 -12.26
C GLY A 366 10.74 35.74 -11.45
N ASP A 367 10.48 35.63 -10.15
CA ASP A 367 11.45 35.07 -9.22
C ASP A 367 10.98 33.74 -8.60
N HIS A 368 11.93 32.88 -8.25
CA HIS A 368 11.67 31.61 -7.54
C HIS A 368 10.76 30.61 -8.28
N HIS A 369 10.73 30.65 -9.61
CA HIS A 369 10.03 29.66 -10.40
C HIS A 369 10.75 28.31 -10.40
N VAL A 370 9.97 27.22 -10.47
CA VAL A 370 10.50 25.87 -10.72
C VAL A 370 10.01 25.42 -12.08
N VAL A 371 10.93 25.19 -13.02
CA VAL A 371 10.63 24.96 -14.43
C VAL A 371 11.26 23.66 -14.91
N SER A 372 10.50 22.86 -15.64
CA SER A 372 10.97 21.62 -16.26
C SER A 372 10.41 21.49 -17.68
N GLY A 373 11.29 21.19 -18.64
CA GLY A 373 10.94 21.02 -20.05
C GLY A 373 11.98 21.61 -21.00
N SER A 374 11.53 21.98 -22.20
CA SER A 374 12.44 22.41 -23.27
C SER A 374 12.08 23.72 -23.93
N ASN A 375 13.08 24.42 -24.48
CA ASN A 375 12.90 25.67 -25.22
C ASN A 375 12.22 26.78 -24.40
N HIS A 376 12.38 26.79 -23.07
CA HIS A 376 11.84 27.85 -22.22
C HIS A 376 12.68 29.12 -22.29
N ILE A 377 12.02 30.26 -22.12
CA ILE A 377 12.69 31.54 -21.83
C ILE A 377 12.39 31.86 -20.36
N VAL A 378 13.42 31.94 -19.52
CA VAL A 378 13.27 32.21 -18.07
C VAL A 378 14.10 33.41 -17.68
N THR A 379 13.48 34.45 -17.11
CA THR A 379 14.16 35.71 -16.77
C THR A 379 14.03 36.07 -15.28
N ASN A 380 14.81 37.07 -14.84
CA ASN A 380 14.91 37.63 -13.47
C ASN A 380 15.79 36.82 -12.52
N SER A 381 15.32 36.38 -11.34
CA SER A 381 16.23 35.81 -10.33
C SER A 381 15.72 34.56 -9.62
N PHE A 382 16.63 33.77 -9.04
CA PHE A 382 16.31 32.65 -8.14
C PHE A 382 15.47 31.50 -8.73
N ASN A 383 15.35 31.42 -10.06
CA ASN A 383 14.61 30.34 -10.72
C ASN A 383 15.42 29.03 -10.78
N LYS A 384 14.73 27.90 -10.59
CA LYS A 384 15.24 26.55 -10.83
C LYS A 384 14.73 26.02 -12.16
N VAL A 385 15.62 25.73 -13.10
CA VAL A 385 15.27 25.32 -14.47
C VAL A 385 15.92 23.97 -14.79
N THR A 386 15.13 23.03 -15.30
CA THR A 386 15.61 21.70 -15.67
C THR A 386 15.14 21.32 -17.08
N GLY A 387 15.94 20.53 -17.79
CA GLY A 387 15.59 20.04 -19.13
C GLY A 387 16.57 20.54 -20.20
N CYS A 388 16.10 20.70 -21.45
CA CYS A 388 16.99 20.98 -22.57
C CYS A 388 16.65 22.22 -23.41
N THR A 389 17.68 22.81 -24.05
CA THR A 389 17.53 23.94 -24.97
C THR A 389 16.83 25.17 -24.40
N ASN A 390 16.90 25.39 -23.09
CA ASN A 390 16.31 26.55 -22.42
C ASN A 390 17.23 27.77 -22.46
N ASN A 391 16.65 28.96 -22.62
CA ASN A 391 17.35 30.24 -22.51
C ASN A 391 17.02 30.91 -21.17
N VAL A 392 18.01 31.00 -20.30
CA VAL A 392 17.87 31.51 -18.93
C VAL A 392 18.72 32.77 -18.79
N SER A 393 18.13 33.89 -18.38
CA SER A 393 18.85 35.16 -18.24
C SER A 393 18.54 35.87 -16.94
N GLY A 394 19.56 36.22 -16.17
CA GLY A 394 19.40 36.92 -14.91
C GLY A 394 20.35 36.42 -13.83
N SER A 395 19.91 36.37 -12.58
CA SER A 395 20.81 36.09 -11.46
C SER A 395 20.36 34.99 -10.50
N ASN A 396 21.32 34.28 -9.90
CA ASN A 396 21.07 33.27 -8.87
C ASN A 396 20.18 32.10 -9.33
N HIS A 397 20.21 31.74 -10.62
CA HIS A 397 19.49 30.58 -11.13
C HIS A 397 20.19 29.26 -10.78
N THR A 398 19.41 28.20 -10.63
CA THR A 398 19.92 26.81 -10.65
C THR A 398 19.42 26.13 -11.92
N VAL A 399 20.31 25.84 -12.86
CA VAL A 399 19.96 25.27 -14.17
C VAL A 399 20.56 23.88 -14.30
N SER A 400 19.79 22.89 -14.73
CA SER A 400 20.36 21.57 -15.07
C SER A 400 19.79 20.93 -16.33
N GLY A 401 20.55 20.00 -16.95
CA GLY A 401 20.10 19.21 -18.09
C GLY A 401 21.06 19.28 -19.28
N SER A 402 20.58 19.67 -20.47
CA SER A 402 21.46 19.74 -21.66
C SER A 402 21.17 20.89 -22.62
N ASN A 403 22.18 21.41 -23.33
CA ASN A 403 22.00 22.41 -24.40
C ASN A 403 21.35 23.74 -23.95
N ASN A 404 21.37 24.07 -22.66
CA ASN A 404 20.80 25.32 -22.16
C ASN A 404 21.75 26.52 -22.38
N THR A 405 21.20 27.67 -22.75
CA THR A 405 21.92 28.96 -22.78
C THR A 405 21.62 29.71 -21.49
N VAL A 406 22.65 30.07 -20.72
CA VAL A 406 22.50 30.73 -19.41
C VAL A 406 23.34 32.00 -19.37
N THR A 407 22.71 33.15 -19.14
CA THR A 407 23.38 34.46 -19.12
C THR A 407 23.11 35.22 -17.82
N GLY A 408 24.07 36.03 -17.37
CA GLY A 408 23.93 36.91 -16.20
C GLY A 408 24.88 36.57 -15.04
N SER A 409 24.47 36.74 -13.80
CA SER A 409 25.39 36.67 -12.64
C SER A 409 25.00 35.60 -11.61
N SER A 410 25.99 34.99 -10.95
CA SER A 410 25.74 34.09 -9.81
C SER A 410 24.90 32.84 -10.12
N ASN A 411 24.90 32.38 -11.38
CA ASN A 411 24.13 31.21 -11.80
C ASN A 411 24.90 29.91 -11.54
N THR A 412 24.19 28.89 -11.05
CA THR A 412 24.70 27.51 -10.91
C THR A 412 24.14 26.67 -12.05
N VAL A 413 25.01 26.04 -12.84
CA VAL A 413 24.64 25.28 -14.04
C VAL A 413 25.25 23.88 -13.98
N SER A 414 24.45 22.83 -14.20
CA SER A 414 24.96 21.45 -14.25
C SER A 414 24.40 20.57 -15.36
N GLY A 415 25.23 19.67 -15.91
CA GLY A 415 24.88 18.84 -17.07
C GLY A 415 25.70 19.20 -18.30
N ASN A 416 25.16 18.93 -19.49
CA ASN A 416 25.98 18.80 -20.70
C ASN A 416 25.72 19.88 -21.77
N ASN A 417 26.75 20.33 -22.48
CA ASN A 417 26.66 21.20 -23.66
C ASN A 417 25.97 22.57 -23.40
N HIS A 418 26.24 23.21 -22.25
CA HIS A 418 25.67 24.52 -21.93
C HIS A 418 26.44 25.68 -22.55
N VAL A 419 25.72 26.71 -23.01
CA VAL A 419 26.33 28.00 -23.39
C VAL A 419 26.14 28.99 -22.24
N VAL A 420 27.18 29.21 -21.43
CA VAL A 420 27.09 30.07 -20.25
C VAL A 420 27.89 31.37 -20.45
N SER A 421 27.32 32.54 -20.15
CA SER A 421 28.01 33.85 -20.18
C SER A 421 27.65 34.75 -18.99
N GLY A 422 28.55 35.68 -18.62
CA GLY A 422 28.39 36.59 -17.47
C GLY A 422 29.37 36.34 -16.30
N SER A 423 29.00 36.68 -15.06
CA SER A 423 29.93 36.75 -13.89
C SER A 423 29.53 35.84 -12.71
N ASN A 424 30.50 35.48 -11.84
CA ASN A 424 30.29 34.75 -10.56
C ASN A 424 29.56 33.38 -10.65
N ARG A 425 29.79 32.61 -11.71
CA ARG A 425 29.09 31.34 -11.98
C ARG A 425 29.75 30.09 -11.39
N VAL A 426 28.94 29.06 -11.11
CA VAL A 426 29.39 27.69 -10.80
C VAL A 426 28.88 26.76 -11.91
N VAL A 427 29.77 26.11 -12.66
CA VAL A 427 29.42 25.19 -13.76
C VAL A 427 30.01 23.82 -13.49
N THR A 428 29.19 22.76 -13.52
CA THR A 428 29.62 21.37 -13.30
C THR A 428 29.03 20.41 -14.34
N GLY A 429 29.88 19.77 -15.15
CA GLY A 429 29.46 18.87 -16.24
C GLY A 429 30.31 19.04 -17.51
N ASP A 430 30.03 18.26 -18.56
CA ASP A 430 30.81 18.20 -19.81
C ASP A 430 30.36 19.19 -20.90
#